data_AF-A0A7C5PHI5-F1
#
_entry.id   AF-A0A7C5PHI5-F1
#
_cell.length_a   1.000
_cell.length_b   1.000
_cell.length_c   1.000
_cell.angle_alpha   90.00
_cell.angle_beta   90.00
_cell.angle_gamma   90.00
#
_symmetry.space_group_name_H-M   'P 1'
#
loop_
_entity.id
_entity.type
_entity.pdbx_description
1 polymer ?
#
loop_
_entity_poly.entity_id
_entity_poly.type
_entity_poly.pdbx_seq_one_letter_code
_entity_poly.pdbx_strand_id
1 'polypeptide(L)'
;MIEEYPNASIDWGKNQISAVGFGVGGFNSANPFESSYQAAMKNAKDRMISVIMMLKGTKGVSLRELLSNPENMSKLNAWIETLNVKVLKYSDNSVKVILTGTLKDAPDSLEKALGVELQSPN
;
A
#
# COMPACT_ATOMS: atom_id res chain seq x y z
N MET A 1 -6.38 -7.92 -15.77
CA MET A 1 -5.35 -6.95 -16.23
C MET A 1 -4.52 -6.55 -15.03
N ILE A 2 -3.19 -6.53 -15.18
CA ILE A 2 -2.26 -6.23 -14.09
C ILE A 2 -1.41 -5.02 -14.49
N GLU A 3 -1.34 -4.03 -13.60
CA GLU A 3 -0.39 -2.91 -13.69
C GLU A 3 0.75 -3.14 -12.71
N GLU A 4 1.99 -3.08 -13.20
CA GLU A 4 3.19 -3.30 -12.41
C GLU A 4 3.89 -1.96 -12.15
N TYR A 5 4.29 -1.77 -10.90
CA TYR A 5 5.04 -0.62 -10.42
C TYR A 5 6.29 -1.13 -9.69
N PRO A 6 7.35 -0.32 -9.55
CA PRO A 6 8.49 -0.73 -8.73
C PRO A 6 8.05 -1.09 -7.31
N ASN A 7 8.15 -2.37 -6.95
CA ASN A 7 7.71 -2.94 -5.67
C ASN A 7 6.22 -2.77 -5.35
N ALA A 8 5.35 -2.70 -6.35
CA ALA A 8 3.90 -2.71 -6.13
C ALA A 8 3.18 -3.17 -7.40
N SER A 9 1.94 -3.63 -7.26
CA SER A 9 1.12 -4.00 -8.41
C SER A 9 -0.36 -3.82 -8.12
N ILE A 10 -1.13 -3.67 -9.18
CA ILE A 10 -2.59 -3.59 -9.16
C ILE A 10 -3.11 -4.68 -10.09
N ASP A 11 -3.81 -5.66 -9.55
CA ASP A 11 -4.52 -6.68 -10.31
C ASP A 11 -6.01 -6.31 -10.34
N TRP A 12 -6.43 -5.62 -11.40
CA TRP A 12 -7.83 -5.23 -11.61
C TRP A 12 -8.75 -6.43 -11.82
N GLY A 13 -8.21 -7.56 -12.31
CA GLY A 13 -8.99 -8.80 -12.46
C GLY A 13 -9.31 -9.45 -11.12
N LYS A 14 -8.45 -9.25 -10.12
CA LYS A 14 -8.66 -9.73 -8.75
C LYS A 14 -9.10 -8.64 -7.77
N ASN A 15 -9.33 -7.42 -8.26
CA ASN A 15 -9.72 -6.29 -7.44
C ASN A 15 -8.71 -6.01 -6.29
N GLN A 16 -7.41 -6.17 -6.58
CA GLN A 16 -6.36 -6.23 -5.57
C GLN A 16 -5.24 -5.22 -5.85
N ILE A 17 -4.74 -4.57 -4.81
CA ILE A 17 -3.49 -3.80 -4.83
C ILE A 17 -2.50 -4.42 -3.85
N SER A 18 -1.22 -4.43 -4.23
CA SER A 18 -0.15 -4.91 -3.35
C SER A 18 1.05 -3.98 -3.39
N ALA A 19 1.72 -3.83 -2.26
CA ALA A 19 2.98 -3.10 -2.15
C ALA A 19 3.99 -3.89 -1.34
N VAL A 20 5.25 -3.81 -1.75
CA VAL A 20 6.36 -4.54 -1.18
C VAL A 20 7.34 -3.56 -0.58
N GLY A 21 7.76 -3.85 0.65
CA GLY A 21 8.83 -3.14 1.32
C GLY A 21 9.94 -4.10 1.73
N PHE A 22 11.18 -3.62 1.61
CA PHE A 22 12.37 -4.32 2.07
C PHE A 22 13.00 -3.53 3.20
N GLY A 23 13.37 -4.22 4.26
CA GLY A 23 14.10 -3.67 5.39
C GLY A 23 15.43 -4.38 5.54
N VAL A 24 16.50 -3.60 5.44
CA VAL A 24 17.89 -4.04 5.64
C VAL A 24 18.55 -2.99 6.53
N GLY A 25 19.21 -3.42 7.61
CA GLY A 25 19.95 -2.46 8.46
C GLY A 25 19.90 -2.67 9.97
N GLY A 26 19.35 -3.79 10.47
CA GLY A 26 19.29 -4.08 11.90
C GLY A 26 20.64 -4.33 12.61
N PHE A 27 21.77 -4.26 11.90
CA PHE A 27 23.08 -4.77 12.35
C PHE A 27 23.56 -4.21 13.70
N ASN A 28 23.17 -2.97 14.05
CA ASN A 28 23.55 -2.30 15.30
C ASN A 28 22.37 -2.06 16.26
N SER A 29 21.22 -2.69 16.01
CA SER A 29 20.03 -2.54 16.85
C SER A 29 20.03 -3.55 18.00
N ALA A 30 19.45 -3.15 19.14
CA ALA A 30 19.16 -4.08 20.24
C ALA A 30 18.15 -5.18 19.82
N ASN A 31 17.33 -4.91 18.81
CA ASN A 31 16.46 -5.90 18.16
C ASN A 31 16.54 -5.72 16.63
N PRO A 32 17.48 -6.42 15.97
CA PRO A 32 17.71 -6.28 14.54
C PRO A 32 16.49 -6.63 13.67
N PHE A 33 15.73 -7.65 14.08
CA PHE A 33 14.52 -8.07 13.38
C PHE A 33 13.46 -6.99 13.43
N GLU A 34 13.17 -6.44 14.61
CA GLU A 34 12.17 -5.39 14.77
C GLU A 34 12.53 -4.15 13.93
N SER A 35 13.79 -3.73 13.96
CA SER A 35 14.24 -2.59 13.15
C SER A 35 14.11 -2.86 11.65
N SER A 36 14.47 -4.05 11.19
CA SER A 36 14.33 -4.45 9.78
C SER A 36 12.85 -4.56 9.38
N TYR A 37 12.00 -5.08 10.26
CA TYR A 37 10.56 -5.16 10.04
C TYR A 37 9.92 -3.78 9.93
N GLN A 38 10.22 -2.85 10.84
CA GLN A 38 9.68 -1.49 10.82
C GLN A 38 10.13 -0.73 9.55
N ALA A 39 11.39 -0.90 9.13
CA ALA A 39 11.88 -0.33 7.88
C ALA A 39 11.14 -0.92 6.66
N ALA A 40 10.97 -2.24 6.61
CA ALA A 40 10.22 -2.91 5.55
C ALA A 40 8.76 -2.44 5.51
N MET A 41 8.11 -2.35 6.67
CA MET A 41 6.72 -1.89 6.80
C MET A 41 6.57 -0.46 6.30
N LYS A 42 7.42 0.47 6.76
CA LYS A 42 7.42 1.85 6.29
C LYS A 42 7.57 1.93 4.77
N ASN A 43 8.53 1.20 4.20
CA ASN A 43 8.77 1.19 2.75
C ASN A 43 7.56 0.65 1.97
N ALA A 44 6.87 -0.38 2.48
CA ALA A 44 5.67 -0.93 1.86
C ALA A 44 4.50 0.09 1.90
N LYS A 45 4.29 0.75 3.04
CA LYS A 45 3.25 1.78 3.21
C LYS A 45 3.49 2.99 2.31
N ASP A 46 4.71 3.52 2.27
CA ASP A 46 5.09 4.63 1.41
C ASP A 46 4.86 4.29 -0.08
N ARG A 47 5.19 3.05 -0.47
CA ARG A 47 4.96 2.57 -1.84
C ARG A 47 3.47 2.44 -2.15
N MET A 48 2.68 1.91 -1.22
CA MET A 48 1.22 1.80 -1.35
C MET A 48 0.60 3.18 -1.60
N ILE A 49 0.93 4.17 -0.76
CA ILE A 49 0.49 5.56 -0.90
C ILE A 49 0.87 6.10 -2.28
N SER A 50 2.13 5.93 -2.68
CA SER A 50 2.64 6.44 -3.95
C SER A 50 1.88 5.89 -5.16
N VAL A 51 1.54 4.60 -5.16
CA VAL A 51 0.78 3.98 -6.27
C VAL A 51 -0.67 4.46 -6.24
N ILE A 52 -1.29 4.55 -5.07
CA ILE A 52 -2.66 5.06 -4.94
C ILE A 52 -2.78 6.50 -5.45
N MET A 53 -1.79 7.36 -5.20
CA MET A 53 -1.76 8.72 -5.74
C MET A 53 -1.69 8.77 -7.28
N MET A 54 -1.25 7.70 -7.95
CA MET A 54 -1.22 7.64 -9.42
C MET A 54 -2.57 7.23 -10.01
N LEU A 55 -3.49 6.72 -9.20
CA LEU A 55 -4.80 6.27 -9.65
C LEU A 55 -5.75 7.43 -9.93
N LYS A 56 -6.81 7.12 -10.67
CA LYS A 56 -7.88 8.05 -11.01
C LYS A 56 -9.21 7.48 -10.57
N GLY A 57 -10.08 8.36 -10.08
CA GLY A 57 -11.48 8.07 -9.87
C GLY A 57 -12.29 8.17 -11.16
N THR A 58 -13.54 7.71 -11.10
CA THR A 58 -14.51 7.94 -12.18
C THR A 58 -14.64 9.44 -12.44
N LYS A 59 -14.95 9.81 -13.69
CA LYS A 59 -15.00 11.21 -14.15
C LYS A 59 -13.67 11.97 -14.04
N GLY A 60 -12.55 11.26 -13.92
CA GLY A 60 -11.20 11.84 -14.00
C GLY A 60 -10.70 12.48 -12.71
N VAL A 61 -11.32 12.18 -11.55
CA VAL A 61 -10.85 12.66 -10.24
C VAL A 61 -9.42 12.18 -10.00
N SER A 62 -8.47 13.10 -9.82
CA SER A 62 -7.08 12.77 -9.49
C SER A 62 -6.97 12.38 -8.02
N LEU A 63 -6.56 11.14 -7.72
CA LEU A 63 -6.39 10.73 -6.32
C LEU A 63 -5.25 11.51 -5.65
N ARG A 64 -4.25 11.95 -6.40
CA ARG A 64 -3.21 12.86 -5.90
C ARG A 64 -3.80 14.17 -5.36
N GLU A 65 -4.74 14.77 -6.09
CA GLU A 65 -5.39 16.01 -5.66
C GLU A 65 -6.31 15.76 -4.46
N LEU A 66 -7.09 14.69 -4.50
CA LEU A 66 -7.97 14.29 -3.41
C LEU A 66 -7.20 14.05 -2.10
N LEU A 67 -6.04 13.42 -2.16
CA LEU A 67 -5.17 13.11 -1.03
C LEU A 67 -4.29 14.27 -0.57
N SER A 68 -4.31 15.42 -1.27
CA SER A 68 -3.71 16.65 -0.74
C SER A 68 -4.48 17.20 0.48
N ASN A 69 -5.75 16.80 0.64
CA ASN A 69 -6.53 17.06 1.83
C ASN A 69 -6.06 16.15 3.00
N PRO A 70 -5.66 16.73 4.16
CA PRO A 70 -5.19 15.95 5.30
C PRO A 70 -6.17 14.93 5.86
N GLU A 71 -7.48 15.21 5.80
CA GLU A 71 -8.52 14.29 6.26
C GLU A 71 -8.59 13.04 5.36
N ASN A 72 -8.52 13.23 4.04
CA ASN A 72 -8.49 12.12 3.09
C ASN A 72 -7.19 11.31 3.21
N MET A 73 -6.06 11.97 3.43
CA MET A 73 -4.80 11.30 3.71
C MET A 73 -4.86 10.50 5.02
N SER A 74 -5.55 11.01 6.04
CA SER A 74 -5.80 10.28 7.29
C SER A 74 -6.66 9.03 7.06
N LYS A 75 -7.74 9.13 6.25
CA LYS A 75 -8.56 7.98 5.84
C LYS A 75 -7.75 6.93 5.09
N LEU A 76 -6.88 7.36 4.17
CA LEU A 76 -5.96 6.45 3.47
C LEU A 76 -5.04 5.72 4.45
N ASN A 77 -4.39 6.46 5.35
CA ASN A 77 -3.50 5.85 6.34
C ASN A 77 -4.24 4.86 7.23
N ALA A 78 -5.46 5.19 7.68
CA ALA A 78 -6.29 4.28 8.47
C ALA A 78 -6.62 2.99 7.70
N TRP A 79 -6.94 3.09 6.42
CA TRP A 79 -7.16 1.91 5.56
C TRP A 79 -5.88 1.09 5.36
N ILE A 80 -4.71 1.73 5.24
CA ILE A 80 -3.43 1.03 5.12
C ILE A 80 -3.14 0.17 6.37
N GLU A 81 -3.57 0.61 7.56
CA GLU A 81 -3.41 -0.17 8.79
C GLU A 81 -4.32 -1.41 8.84
N THR A 82 -5.38 -1.48 8.03
CA THR A 82 -6.27 -2.66 7.98
C THR A 82 -5.85 -3.70 6.95
N LEU A 83 -4.79 -3.44 6.20
CA LEU A 83 -4.35 -4.31 5.11
C LEU A 83 -3.81 -5.64 5.61
N ASN A 84 -3.96 -6.67 4.77
CA ASN A 84 -3.32 -7.95 5.04
C ASN A 84 -1.79 -7.80 4.92
N VAL A 85 -1.08 -8.26 5.94
CA VAL A 85 0.37 -8.19 6.04
C VAL A 85 0.96 -9.59 5.92
N LYS A 86 1.80 -9.81 4.90
CA LYS A 86 2.65 -11.00 4.81
C LYS A 86 4.10 -10.63 5.06
N VAL A 87 4.70 -11.24 6.07
CA VAL A 87 6.11 -11.04 6.43
C VAL A 87 6.93 -12.23 5.96
N LEU A 88 8.01 -11.95 5.23
CA LEU A 88 9.01 -12.92 4.81
C LEU A 88 10.33 -12.55 5.46
N LYS A 89 10.74 -13.36 6.43
CA LYS A 89 12.03 -13.22 7.13
C LYS A 89 13.08 -14.03 6.38
N TYR A 90 14.10 -13.37 5.84
CA TYR A 90 15.26 -14.05 5.28
C TYR A 90 16.38 -14.17 6.31
N SER A 91 16.52 -13.15 7.18
CA SER A 91 17.37 -13.17 8.37
C SER A 91 16.85 -12.12 9.37
N ASP A 92 17.47 -12.00 10.54
CA ASP A 92 17.15 -10.92 11.49
C ASP A 92 17.44 -9.52 10.91
N ASN A 93 18.34 -9.41 9.94
CA ASN A 93 18.71 -8.14 9.31
C ASN A 93 18.08 -7.93 7.93
N SER A 94 17.21 -8.84 7.48
CA SER A 94 16.62 -8.79 6.15
C SER A 94 15.20 -9.32 6.17
N VAL A 95 14.26 -8.40 6.03
CA VAL A 95 12.83 -8.67 6.06
C VAL A 95 12.18 -8.08 4.82
N LYS A 96 11.25 -8.84 4.21
CA LYS A 96 10.33 -8.35 3.19
C LYS A 96 8.92 -8.34 3.77
N VAL A 97 8.23 -7.23 3.61
CA VAL A 97 6.81 -7.06 3.95
C VAL A 97 6.04 -6.90 2.65
N ILE A 98 4.91 -7.60 2.55
CA ILE A 98 3.95 -7.46 1.45
C ILE A 98 2.63 -7.01 2.08
N LEU A 99 2.16 -5.83 1.68
CA LEU A 99 0.84 -5.34 2.01
C LEU A 99 -0.10 -5.66 0.86
N THR A 100 -1.31 -6.10 1.19
CA THR A 100 -2.35 -6.43 0.21
C THR A 100 -3.68 -5.84 0.64
N GLY A 101 -4.35 -5.14 -0.27
CA GLY A 101 -5.66 -4.55 -0.06
C GLY A 101 -6.60 -4.77 -1.23
N THR A 102 -7.88 -4.55 -0.97
CA THR A 102 -8.97 -4.63 -1.95
C THR A 102 -9.26 -3.23 -2.52
N LEU A 103 -9.38 -3.10 -3.84
CA LEU A 103 -9.61 -1.80 -4.48
C LEU A 103 -11.08 -1.35 -4.35
N LYS A 104 -12.03 -2.24 -4.69
CA LYS A 104 -13.46 -1.94 -4.91
C LYS A 104 -14.40 -2.92 -4.20
N ASP A 105 -15.71 -2.69 -4.27
CA ASP A 105 -16.79 -3.67 -4.01
C ASP A 105 -16.86 -4.37 -2.63
N ALA A 106 -15.94 -4.07 -1.71
CA ALA A 106 -15.92 -4.59 -0.34
C ALA A 106 -16.12 -3.44 0.67
N PRO A 107 -16.71 -3.69 1.86
CA PRO A 107 -16.88 -2.67 2.89
C PRO A 107 -15.57 -2.03 3.37
N ASP A 108 -14.47 -2.77 3.30
CA ASP A 108 -13.10 -2.40 3.68
C ASP A 108 -12.23 -2.05 2.46
N SER A 109 -12.84 -1.76 1.31
CA SER A 109 -12.10 -1.39 0.10
C SER A 109 -11.56 0.04 0.15
N LEU A 110 -10.56 0.31 -0.70
CA LEU A 110 -10.01 1.65 -0.89
C LEU A 110 -11.09 2.67 -1.31
N GLU A 111 -11.98 2.28 -2.22
CA GLU A 111 -13.12 3.10 -2.66
C GLU A 111 -14.01 3.53 -1.49
N LYS A 112 -14.36 2.60 -0.60
CA LYS A 112 -15.20 2.90 0.57
C LYS A 112 -14.46 3.75 1.58
N ALA A 113 -13.17 3.48 1.81
CA ALA A 113 -12.35 4.27 2.72
C ALA A 113 -12.22 5.74 2.28
N LEU A 114 -12.07 6.00 0.99
CA LEU A 114 -11.88 7.34 0.44
C LEU A 114 -13.18 8.00 -0.06
N GLY A 115 -14.28 7.25 -0.16
CA GLY A 115 -15.53 7.75 -0.74
C GLY A 115 -15.41 8.06 -2.22
N VAL A 116 -14.64 7.25 -2.96
CA VAL A 116 -14.39 7.42 -4.41
C VAL A 116 -14.82 6.17 -5.16
N GLU A 117 -15.08 6.30 -6.45
CA GLU A 117 -15.16 5.17 -7.38
C GLU A 117 -13.90 5.20 -8.23
N LEU A 118 -13.14 4.11 -8.31
CA LEU A 118 -11.89 4.02 -9.05
C LEU A 118 -12.14 3.67 -10.51
N GLN A 119 -11.45 4.36 -11.41
CA GLN A 119 -11.44 4.02 -12.82
C GLN A 119 -10.41 2.90 -13.06
N SER A 120 -10.87 1.73 -13.51
CA SER A 120 -9.96 0.73 -14.07
C SER A 120 -9.49 1.18 -15.45
N PRO A 121 -8.29 0.77 -15.92
CA PRO A 121 -7.93 0.93 -17.32
C PRO A 121 -8.96 0.20 -18.20
N ASN A 122 -9.15 0.70 -19.42
CA ASN A 122 -9.99 0.05 -20.43
C ASN A 122 -9.23 -1.10 -21.10
#